data_AF-D4GCN3-F1
#
_entry.id   AF-D4GCN3-F1
#
_cell.length_a   1.000
_cell.length_b   1.000
_cell.length_c   1.000
_cell.angle_alpha   90.00
_cell.angle_beta   90.00
_cell.angle_gamma   90.00
#
_symmetry.space_group_name_H-M   'P 1'
#
loop_
_entity.id
_entity.type
_entity.pdbx_description
1 polymer ?
#
loop_
_entity_poly.entity_id
_entity_poly.type
_entity_poly.pdbx_seq_one_letter_code
_entity_poly.pdbx_strand_id
1 'polypeptide(L)'
;MSGNVKRQVILHMEKRLDNNGYIDFPFPATRNEDGTVNPCGIDLTLETERLEEVAVLRHSANLQRLVEEVNLQDGLFMTLACDWQQQENAVCGFIDIAFRPELPGHSHAETLQLETAFYTYLKEQAQQHGLAADALINYARAVLDWGWSPLQQRQRRYEKITIQYYCPQSEDAEWCFDHIRHFLVSWYPQYAAAPGNAVL
;
A
#
# COMPACT_ATOMS: atom_id res chain seq x y z
N MET A 1 -17.17 -13.95 -8.17
CA MET A 1 -16.15 -14.18 -9.22
C MET A 1 -15.34 -15.42 -8.84
N SER A 2 -14.96 -16.25 -9.82
CA SER A 2 -14.17 -17.46 -9.56
C SER A 2 -12.77 -17.08 -9.08
N GLY A 3 -12.29 -17.66 -7.98
CA GLY A 3 -10.96 -17.38 -7.40
C GLY A 3 -9.78 -17.60 -8.37
N ASN A 4 -10.00 -18.29 -9.49
CA ASN A 4 -8.99 -18.48 -10.54
C ASN A 4 -8.66 -17.19 -11.32
N VAL A 5 -9.61 -16.27 -11.49
CA VAL A 5 -9.38 -15.02 -12.25
C VAL A 5 -8.53 -14.04 -11.43
N LYS A 6 -8.86 -13.85 -10.14
CA LYS A 6 -8.05 -13.06 -9.19
C LYS A 6 -6.60 -13.58 -9.17
N ARG A 7 -6.41 -14.91 -9.07
CA ARG A 7 -5.09 -15.53 -9.02
C ARG A 7 -4.29 -15.33 -10.32
N GLN A 8 -4.92 -15.39 -11.48
CA GLN A 8 -4.23 -15.14 -12.76
C GLN A 8 -3.81 -13.69 -12.95
N VAL A 9 -4.64 -12.74 -12.51
CA VAL A 9 -4.30 -11.30 -12.56
C VAL A 9 -3.19 -10.97 -11.57
N ILE A 10 -3.27 -11.49 -10.34
CA ILE A 10 -2.20 -11.39 -9.34
C ILE A 10 -0.89 -11.95 -9.90
N LEU A 11 -0.90 -13.17 -10.45
CA LEU A 11 0.28 -13.78 -11.08
C LEU A 11 0.79 -12.98 -12.29
N HIS A 12 -0.08 -12.29 -13.03
CA HIS A 12 0.33 -11.43 -14.15
C HIS A 12 0.98 -10.13 -13.67
N MET A 13 0.48 -9.55 -12.57
CA MET A 13 1.06 -8.37 -11.94
C MET A 13 2.39 -8.69 -11.24
N GLU A 14 2.46 -9.82 -10.51
CA GLU A 14 3.69 -10.36 -9.94
C GLU A 14 4.75 -10.58 -11.02
N LYS A 15 4.40 -11.15 -12.18
CA LYS A 15 5.33 -11.33 -13.31
C LYS A 15 5.88 -10.04 -13.91
N ARG A 16 5.18 -8.90 -13.78
CA ARG A 16 5.71 -7.60 -14.21
C ARG A 16 6.70 -7.01 -13.19
N LEU A 17 6.68 -7.50 -11.95
CA LEU A 17 7.57 -7.08 -10.85
C LEU A 17 8.67 -8.11 -10.55
N ASP A 18 8.56 -9.34 -11.06
CA ASP A 18 9.52 -10.43 -10.87
C ASP A 18 10.81 -10.22 -11.69
N ASN A 19 11.61 -9.26 -11.23
CA ASN A 19 13.06 -9.31 -11.37
C ASN A 19 13.63 -9.85 -10.04
N ASN A 20 13.54 -11.17 -9.85
CA ASN A 20 14.46 -11.99 -9.04
C ASN A 20 14.79 -11.54 -7.61
N GLY A 21 13.84 -10.97 -6.85
CA GLY A 21 14.03 -10.70 -5.42
C GLY A 21 15.21 -9.79 -5.06
N TYR A 22 15.78 -9.10 -6.06
CA TYR A 22 16.84 -8.11 -5.92
C TYR A 22 16.52 -6.94 -6.83
N ILE A 23 15.75 -6.00 -6.30
CA ILE A 23 15.41 -4.76 -6.98
C ILE A 23 16.18 -3.67 -6.25
N ASP A 24 17.24 -3.14 -6.88
CA ASP A 24 17.88 -1.90 -6.42
C ASP A 24 16.83 -0.79 -6.57
N PHE A 25 16.24 -0.40 -5.44
CA PHE A 25 15.28 0.68 -5.37
C PHE A 25 15.96 1.96 -4.81
N PRO A 26 15.51 3.20 -5.11
CA PRO A 26 14.60 3.47 -6.22
C PRO A 26 15.20 2.89 -7.50
N PHE A 27 14.36 2.54 -8.47
CA PHE A 27 14.89 2.38 -9.83
C PHE A 27 15.79 3.59 -10.07
N PRO A 28 17.02 3.42 -10.61
CA PRO A 28 17.85 4.58 -10.95
C PRO A 28 16.94 5.59 -11.62
N ALA A 29 17.07 6.89 -11.29
CA ALA A 29 16.26 7.97 -11.86
C ALA A 29 16.50 8.02 -13.38
N THR A 30 15.96 7.03 -14.07
CA THR A 30 16.02 6.83 -15.48
C THR A 30 14.93 7.69 -16.00
N ARG A 31 15.30 8.55 -16.92
CA ARG A 31 14.29 9.10 -17.78
C ARG A 31 13.67 7.94 -18.55
N ASN A 32 12.36 7.87 -18.57
CA ASN A 32 11.63 7.04 -19.52
C ASN A 32 12.10 7.39 -20.94
N GLU A 33 11.81 6.54 -21.93
CA GLU A 33 12.22 6.78 -23.33
C GLU A 33 11.72 8.14 -23.88
N ASP A 34 10.64 8.68 -23.32
CA ASP A 34 10.06 9.99 -23.63
C ASP A 34 10.69 11.18 -22.88
N GLY A 35 11.72 10.93 -22.05
CA GLY A 35 12.44 11.95 -21.29
C GLY A 35 11.84 12.29 -19.92
N THR A 36 10.69 11.72 -19.54
CA THR A 36 10.03 11.93 -18.24
C THR A 36 10.74 11.17 -17.12
N VAL A 37 10.69 11.66 -15.88
CA VAL A 37 11.32 11.00 -14.72
C VAL A 37 10.51 9.76 -14.36
N ASN A 38 11.16 8.61 -14.15
CA ASN A 38 10.51 7.47 -13.53
C ASN A 38 10.02 7.87 -12.12
N PRO A 39 8.70 7.90 -11.86
CA PRO A 39 8.15 8.38 -10.58
C PRO A 39 8.59 7.52 -9.39
N CYS A 40 8.98 6.26 -9.63
CA CYS A 40 9.59 5.40 -8.60
C CYS A 40 10.95 5.92 -8.09
N GLY A 41 11.53 6.93 -8.76
CA GLY A 41 12.76 7.61 -8.39
C GLY A 41 12.59 8.73 -7.36
N ILE A 42 11.36 9.19 -7.14
CA ILE A 42 11.04 10.35 -6.31
C ILE A 42 10.90 9.90 -4.86
N ASP A 43 11.64 10.56 -3.97
CA ASP A 43 11.48 10.34 -2.53
C ASP A 43 10.35 11.23 -2.02
N LEU A 44 9.11 10.74 -2.10
CA LEU A 44 7.92 11.53 -1.74
C LEU A 44 7.89 11.94 -0.26
N THR A 45 8.72 11.33 0.60
CA THR A 45 8.91 11.78 1.99
C THR A 45 9.71 13.07 2.09
N LEU A 46 10.46 13.45 1.05
CA LEU A 46 11.24 14.69 0.96
C LEU A 46 10.65 15.67 -0.07
N GLU A 47 10.03 15.14 -1.12
CA GLU A 47 9.53 15.89 -2.28
C GLU A 47 8.03 15.65 -2.50
N THR A 48 7.22 15.74 -1.44
CA THR A 48 5.77 15.47 -1.51
C THR A 48 5.05 16.36 -2.55
N GLU A 49 5.57 17.56 -2.82
CA GLU A 49 5.05 18.47 -3.85
C GLU A 49 5.12 17.90 -5.28
N ARG A 50 5.98 16.90 -5.53
CA ARG A 50 6.15 16.26 -6.83
C ARG A 50 5.16 15.13 -7.09
N LEU A 51 4.15 14.97 -6.22
CA LEU A 51 3.10 13.96 -6.33
C LEU A 51 2.38 13.99 -7.69
N GLU A 52 2.23 15.17 -8.30
CA GLU A 52 1.57 15.35 -9.60
C GLU A 52 2.31 14.70 -10.79
N GLU A 53 3.60 14.37 -10.61
CA GLU A 53 4.41 13.64 -11.58
C GLU A 53 4.07 12.14 -11.61
N VAL A 54 3.43 11.62 -10.56
CA VAL A 54 2.98 10.23 -10.48
C VAL A 54 1.65 10.11 -11.22
N ALA A 55 1.71 9.95 -12.55
CA ALA A 55 0.56 9.97 -13.44
C ALA A 55 -0.61 9.07 -13.01
N VAL A 56 -0.30 7.91 -12.42
CA VAL A 56 -1.29 6.92 -12.00
C VAL A 56 -2.24 7.43 -10.91
N LEU A 57 -1.82 8.42 -10.11
CA LEU A 57 -2.65 9.02 -9.05
C LEU A 57 -3.82 9.84 -9.62
N ARG A 58 -3.76 10.25 -10.88
CA ARG A 58 -4.86 11.01 -11.53
C ARG A 58 -6.12 10.18 -11.74
N HIS A 59 -6.02 8.85 -11.61
CA HIS A 59 -7.15 7.95 -11.76
C HIS A 59 -8.04 7.86 -10.52
N SER A 60 -7.56 8.28 -9.35
CA SER A 60 -8.28 8.11 -8.10
C SER A 60 -7.92 9.20 -7.08
N ALA A 61 -8.95 9.91 -6.60
CA ALA A 61 -8.76 10.96 -5.59
C ALA A 61 -8.33 10.36 -4.24
N ASN A 62 -8.86 9.20 -3.83
CA ASN A 62 -8.44 8.58 -2.59
C ASN A 62 -7.08 7.91 -2.70
N LEU A 63 -6.67 7.39 -3.87
CA LEU A 63 -5.30 6.93 -4.07
C LEU A 63 -4.31 8.09 -3.95
N GLN A 64 -4.62 9.24 -4.57
CA GLN A 64 -3.79 10.44 -4.45
C GLN A 64 -3.64 10.87 -2.99
N ARG A 65 -4.74 10.98 -2.24
CA ARG A 65 -4.71 11.33 -0.81
C ARG A 65 -3.97 10.31 0.05
N LEU A 66 -4.16 9.02 -0.24
CA LEU A 66 -3.45 7.95 0.45
C LEU A 66 -1.94 8.10 0.28
N VAL A 67 -1.46 8.29 -0.95
CA VAL A 67 -0.03 8.47 -1.21
C VAL A 67 0.48 9.77 -0.61
N GLU A 68 -0.26 10.87 -0.72
CA GLU A 68 0.12 12.15 -0.11
C GLU A 68 0.29 12.03 1.41
N GLU A 69 -0.77 11.60 2.11
CA GLU A 69 -0.81 11.61 3.57
C GLU A 69 0.16 10.60 4.20
N VAL A 70 0.37 9.44 3.55
CA VAL A 70 1.38 8.47 4.01
C VAL A 70 2.78 9.06 3.98
N ASN A 71 3.10 9.91 3.00
CA ASN A 71 4.44 10.48 2.85
C ASN A 71 4.67 11.81 3.58
N LEU A 72 3.70 12.34 4.33
CA LEU A 72 3.88 13.59 5.12
C LEU A 72 5.00 13.45 6.17
N GLN A 73 5.67 14.53 6.52
CA GLN A 73 6.93 14.51 7.30
C GLN A 73 6.88 13.73 8.64
N ASP A 74 5.74 13.68 9.31
CA ASP A 74 5.51 13.01 10.59
C ASP A 74 4.91 11.59 10.47
N GLY A 75 4.70 11.11 9.23
CA GLY A 75 4.15 9.79 8.95
C GLY A 75 5.07 8.64 9.41
N LEU A 76 4.45 7.53 9.80
CA LEU A 76 5.14 6.31 10.20
C LEU A 76 5.65 5.49 9.00
N PHE A 77 4.93 5.61 7.89
CA PHE A 77 5.12 4.84 6.67
C PHE A 77 5.65 5.73 5.55
N MET A 78 6.12 5.10 4.49
CA MET A 78 6.42 5.73 3.21
C MET A 78 5.87 4.86 2.09
N THR A 79 5.49 5.46 0.97
CA THR A 79 5.16 4.69 -0.24
C THR A 79 6.40 4.47 -1.06
N LEU A 80 6.52 3.30 -1.67
CA LEU A 80 7.62 2.93 -2.55
C LEU A 80 7.17 3.00 -4.01
N ALA A 81 6.04 2.39 -4.33
CA ALA A 81 5.47 2.40 -5.67
C ALA A 81 3.96 2.19 -5.59
N CYS A 82 3.25 2.60 -6.63
CA CYS A 82 1.85 2.24 -6.80
C CYS A 82 1.51 2.11 -8.27
N ASP A 83 0.45 1.36 -8.54
CA ASP A 83 -0.13 1.21 -9.87
C ASP A 83 -1.66 1.14 -9.78
N TRP A 84 -2.32 1.53 -10.87
CA TRP A 84 -3.76 1.54 -11.03
C TRP A 84 -4.08 1.25 -12.50
N GLN A 85 -4.97 0.29 -12.72
CA GLN A 85 -5.35 -0.16 -14.05
C GLN A 85 -6.86 -0.41 -14.11
N GLN A 86 -7.47 0.06 -15.20
CA GLN A 86 -8.82 -0.32 -15.59
C GLN A 86 -8.77 -1.59 -16.43
N GLN A 87 -9.49 -2.62 -15.99
CA GLN A 87 -9.80 -3.83 -16.76
C GLN A 87 -11.28 -3.78 -17.20
N GLU A 88 -11.67 -4.68 -18.11
CA GLU A 88 -13.05 -4.71 -18.64
C GLU A 88 -14.13 -4.81 -17.54
N ASN A 89 -13.86 -5.56 -16.47
CA ASN A 89 -14.81 -5.84 -15.39
C ASN A 89 -14.23 -5.62 -13.99
N ALA A 90 -13.14 -4.85 -13.88
CA ALA A 90 -12.49 -4.59 -12.60
C ALA A 90 -11.57 -3.36 -12.66
N VAL A 91 -11.28 -2.81 -11.50
CA VAL A 91 -10.18 -1.90 -11.23
C VAL A 91 -9.15 -2.65 -10.38
N CYS A 92 -7.90 -2.68 -10.83
CA CYS A 92 -6.84 -3.43 -10.14
C CYS A 92 -5.53 -2.66 -10.10
N GLY A 93 -4.64 -3.06 -9.20
CA GLY A 93 -3.40 -2.34 -8.99
C GLY A 93 -2.70 -2.83 -7.72
N PHE A 94 -1.71 -2.06 -7.29
CA PHE A 94 -1.01 -2.31 -6.04
C PHE A 94 -0.52 -1.02 -5.41
N ILE A 95 -0.22 -1.10 -4.12
CA ILE A 95 0.49 -0.07 -3.38
C ILE A 95 1.59 -0.77 -2.59
N ASP A 96 2.83 -0.38 -2.83
CA ASP A 96 3.99 -0.78 -2.05
C ASP A 96 4.28 0.26 -0.98
N ILE A 97 4.36 -0.16 0.27
CA ILE A 97 4.70 0.67 1.42
C ILE A 97 5.82 0.05 2.25
N ALA A 98 6.46 0.86 3.08
CA ALA A 98 7.38 0.40 4.11
C ALA A 98 7.28 1.30 5.34
N PHE A 99 7.71 0.79 6.49
CA PHE A 99 8.05 1.64 7.63
C PHE A 99 9.21 2.56 7.27
N ARG A 100 9.19 3.78 7.79
CA ARG A 100 10.30 4.71 7.60
C ARG A 100 11.55 4.23 8.34
N PRO A 101 12.69 4.11 7.64
CA PRO A 101 13.90 3.51 8.22
C PRO A 101 14.58 4.40 9.28
N GLU A 102 14.32 5.71 9.27
CA GLU A 102 14.83 6.66 10.26
C GLU A 102 14.08 6.61 11.59
N LEU A 103 12.89 6.01 11.62
CA LEU A 103 12.11 5.86 12.83
C LEU A 103 12.58 4.58 13.55
N PRO A 104 13.04 4.70 14.81
CA PRO A 104 13.47 3.53 15.57
C PRO A 104 12.28 2.64 15.91
N GLY A 105 12.48 1.31 15.87
CA GLY A 105 11.62 0.38 16.61
C GLY A 105 10.66 -0.48 15.79
N HIS A 106 10.65 -0.41 14.45
CA HIS A 106 9.79 -1.30 13.66
C HIS A 106 10.50 -2.60 13.27
N SER A 107 10.05 -3.70 13.87
CA SER A 107 10.61 -5.02 13.61
C SER A 107 9.99 -5.67 12.36
N HIS A 108 10.70 -6.63 11.78
CA HIS A 108 10.13 -7.53 10.77
C HIS A 108 8.84 -8.20 11.29
N ALA A 109 8.78 -8.55 12.58
CA ALA A 109 7.60 -9.14 13.18
C ALA A 109 6.40 -8.18 13.15
N GLU A 110 6.60 -6.89 13.42
CA GLU A 110 5.54 -5.88 13.28
C GLU A 110 5.04 -5.74 11.84
N THR A 111 5.96 -5.79 10.87
CA THR A 111 5.60 -5.77 9.45
C THR A 111 4.67 -6.93 9.08
N LEU A 112 4.97 -8.13 9.57
CA LEU A 112 4.12 -9.32 9.34
C LEU A 112 2.74 -9.23 10.04
N GLN A 113 2.59 -8.36 11.04
CA GLN A 113 1.31 -8.17 11.75
C GLN A 113 0.42 -7.09 11.13
N LEU A 114 0.90 -6.33 10.14
CA LEU A 114 0.18 -5.17 9.64
C LEU A 114 -1.18 -5.52 9.03
N GLU A 115 -1.27 -6.62 8.28
CA GLU A 115 -2.55 -7.11 7.75
C GLU A 115 -3.52 -7.50 8.87
N THR A 116 -3.01 -8.17 9.92
CA THR A 116 -3.83 -8.55 11.08
C THR A 116 -4.34 -7.31 11.82
N ALA A 117 -3.49 -6.30 12.00
CA ALA A 117 -3.88 -5.02 12.58
C ALA A 117 -4.93 -4.29 11.71
N PHE A 118 -4.82 -4.35 10.38
CA PHE A 118 -5.82 -3.80 9.47
C PHE A 118 -7.19 -4.47 9.65
N TYR A 119 -7.23 -5.79 9.84
CA TYR A 119 -8.49 -6.48 10.14
C TYR A 119 -9.08 -6.12 11.50
N THR A 120 -8.23 -5.87 12.52
CA THR A 120 -8.68 -5.33 13.81
C THR A 120 -9.33 -3.96 13.63
N TYR A 121 -8.68 -3.05 12.89
CA TYR A 121 -9.24 -1.76 12.52
C TYR A 121 -10.60 -1.90 11.81
N LEU A 122 -10.71 -2.74 10.78
CA LEU A 122 -11.97 -2.94 10.05
C LEU A 122 -13.09 -3.50 10.93
N LYS A 123 -12.75 -4.31 11.94
CA LYS A 123 -13.72 -4.80 12.93
C LYS A 123 -14.29 -3.65 13.76
N GLU A 124 -13.44 -2.73 14.20
CA GLU A 124 -13.87 -1.54 14.95
C GLU A 124 -14.76 -0.63 14.09
N GLN A 125 -14.38 -0.42 12.83
CA GLN A 125 -15.20 0.33 11.87
C GLN A 125 -16.58 -0.32 11.67
N ALA A 126 -16.62 -1.65 11.48
CA ALA A 126 -17.88 -2.37 11.34
C ALA A 126 -18.80 -2.17 12.56
N GLN A 127 -18.23 -2.21 13.77
CA GLN A 127 -18.97 -1.99 15.01
C GLN A 127 -19.50 -0.55 15.12
N GLN A 128 -18.69 0.46 14.80
CA GLN A 128 -19.09 1.87 14.84
C GLN A 128 -20.26 2.16 13.89
N HIS A 129 -20.36 1.42 12.79
CA HIS A 129 -21.42 1.56 11.80
C HIS A 129 -22.59 0.57 11.97
N GLY A 130 -22.62 -0.22 13.05
CA GLY A 130 -23.70 -1.18 13.32
C GLY A 130 -23.77 -2.34 12.32
N LEU A 131 -22.66 -2.65 11.65
CA LEU A 131 -22.53 -3.77 10.73
C LEU A 131 -22.16 -5.05 11.49
N ALA A 132 -22.33 -6.20 10.84
CA ALA A 132 -21.78 -7.46 11.35
C ALA A 132 -20.25 -7.38 11.45
N ALA A 133 -19.67 -7.91 12.54
CA ALA A 133 -18.26 -7.74 12.88
C ALA A 133 -17.29 -8.13 11.75
N ASP A 134 -17.62 -9.15 10.96
CA ASP A 134 -16.76 -9.65 9.89
C ASP A 134 -17.13 -9.10 8.50
N ALA A 135 -18.15 -8.22 8.39
CA ALA A 135 -18.64 -7.77 7.08
C ALA A 135 -17.54 -7.06 6.27
N LEU A 136 -16.87 -6.07 6.88
CA LEU A 136 -15.80 -5.32 6.22
C LEU A 136 -14.53 -6.17 6.03
N ILE A 137 -14.22 -7.05 6.98
CA ILE A 137 -13.07 -7.97 6.88
C ILE A 137 -13.25 -8.94 5.72
N ASN A 138 -14.43 -9.56 5.59
CA ASN A 138 -14.72 -10.50 4.52
C ASN A 138 -14.68 -9.83 3.15
N TYR A 139 -15.19 -8.59 3.07
CA TYR A 139 -15.10 -7.80 1.86
C TYR A 139 -13.64 -7.47 1.52
N ALA A 140 -12.87 -6.95 2.47
CA ALA A 140 -11.44 -6.64 2.28
C ALA A 140 -10.66 -7.87 1.81
N ARG A 141 -10.87 -9.05 2.39
CA ARG A 141 -10.23 -10.31 1.93
C ARG A 141 -10.61 -10.71 0.51
N ALA A 142 -11.81 -10.36 0.06
CA ALA A 142 -12.24 -10.66 -1.28
C ALA A 142 -11.49 -9.81 -2.32
N VAL A 143 -11.23 -8.53 -2.01
CA VAL A 143 -10.70 -7.55 -2.98
C VAL A 143 -9.23 -7.18 -2.77
N LEU A 144 -8.68 -7.37 -1.58
CA LEU A 144 -7.28 -7.11 -1.26
C LEU A 144 -6.47 -8.40 -1.16
N ASP A 145 -5.16 -8.28 -1.33
CA ASP A 145 -4.16 -9.31 -1.03
C ASP A 145 -2.89 -8.64 -0.49
N TRP A 146 -2.37 -9.15 0.62
CA TRP A 146 -1.21 -8.58 1.30
C TRP A 146 0.00 -9.48 1.09
N GLY A 147 1.07 -8.89 0.56
CA GLY A 147 2.35 -9.53 0.34
C GLY A 147 3.44 -8.85 1.13
N TRP A 148 4.48 -9.61 1.46
CA TRP A 148 5.70 -9.09 2.03
C TRP A 148 6.90 -9.55 1.22
N SER A 149 7.89 -8.67 1.08
CA SER A 149 9.19 -9.02 0.53
C SER A 149 10.30 -8.15 1.13
N PRO A 150 11.53 -8.68 1.28
CA PRO A 150 12.66 -7.84 1.61
C PRO A 150 12.98 -6.93 0.42
N LEU A 151 13.32 -5.67 0.69
CA LEU A 151 13.76 -4.71 -0.31
C LEU A 151 15.08 -4.08 0.11
N GLN A 152 16.00 -3.87 -0.83
CA GLN A 152 17.23 -3.13 -0.58
C GLN A 152 17.25 -1.86 -1.45
N GLN A 153 17.42 -0.71 -0.80
CA GLN A 153 17.43 0.59 -1.46
C GLN A 153 18.49 1.49 -0.84
N ARG A 154 19.34 2.11 -1.68
CA ARG A 154 20.41 3.05 -1.24
C ARG A 154 21.22 2.51 -0.04
N GLN A 155 21.63 1.23 -0.09
CA GLN A 155 22.35 0.51 0.98
C GLN A 155 21.57 0.28 2.29
N ARG A 156 20.27 0.57 2.31
CA ARG A 156 19.37 0.26 3.43
C ARG A 156 18.49 -0.93 3.07
N ARG A 157 18.11 -1.72 4.07
CA ARG A 157 17.16 -2.83 3.93
C ARG A 157 15.82 -2.41 4.52
N TYR A 158 14.77 -2.76 3.81
CA TYR A 158 13.39 -2.45 4.12
C TYR A 158 12.57 -3.73 4.11
N GLU A 159 11.47 -3.67 4.84
CA GLU A 159 10.43 -4.68 4.84
C GLU A 159 9.30 -4.11 3.97
N LYS A 160 9.28 -4.49 2.68
CA LYS A 160 8.30 -3.98 1.72
C LYS A 160 6.99 -4.75 1.89
N ILE A 161 5.90 -4.01 2.03
CA ILE A 161 4.55 -4.52 2.09
C ILE A 161 3.85 -4.14 0.79
N THR A 162 3.34 -5.12 0.08
CA THR A 162 2.59 -4.92 -1.17
C THR A 162 1.13 -5.20 -0.88
N ILE A 163 0.27 -4.20 -1.06
CA ILE A 163 -1.18 -4.36 -0.99
C ILE A 163 -1.71 -4.36 -2.42
N GLN A 164 -2.05 -5.54 -2.93
CA GLN A 164 -2.71 -5.66 -4.22
C GLN A 164 -4.21 -5.50 -4.05
N TYR A 165 -4.86 -4.89 -5.03
CA TYR A 165 -6.31 -4.76 -5.05
C TYR A 165 -6.89 -5.22 -6.38
N TYR A 166 -8.06 -5.86 -6.32
CA TYR A 166 -8.86 -6.28 -7.44
C TYR A 166 -10.34 -6.05 -7.09
N CYS A 167 -10.85 -4.92 -7.56
CA CYS A 167 -12.15 -4.39 -7.21
C CYS A 167 -13.10 -4.50 -8.41
N PRO A 168 -14.31 -5.06 -8.27
CA PRO A 168 -15.27 -5.12 -9.38
C PRO A 168 -15.65 -3.74 -9.94
N GLN A 169 -15.74 -2.72 -9.09
CA GLN A 169 -16.09 -1.35 -9.46
C GLN A 169 -15.02 -0.35 -9.02
N SER A 170 -15.05 0.87 -9.56
CA SER A 170 -14.14 1.94 -9.15
C SER A 170 -14.38 2.39 -7.71
N GLU A 171 -15.64 2.41 -7.28
CA GLU A 171 -16.09 2.83 -5.96
C GLU A 171 -15.58 1.88 -4.86
N ASP A 172 -15.48 0.58 -5.20
CA ASP A 172 -14.87 -0.44 -4.37
C ASP A 172 -13.37 -0.14 -4.11
N ALA A 173 -12.66 0.34 -5.14
CA ALA A 173 -11.26 0.73 -5.02
C ALA A 173 -11.11 2.02 -4.19
N GLU A 174 -11.98 3.02 -4.41
CA GLU A 174 -12.01 4.25 -3.60
C GLU A 174 -12.25 3.95 -2.11
N TRP A 175 -13.12 2.98 -1.81
CA TRP A 175 -13.33 2.48 -0.45
C TRP A 175 -12.07 1.85 0.13
N CYS A 176 -11.38 1.00 -0.64
CA CYS A 176 -10.14 0.37 -0.20
C CYS A 176 -9.07 1.43 0.12
N PHE A 177 -8.88 2.42 -0.75
CA PHE A 177 -7.87 3.46 -0.55
C PHE A 177 -8.16 4.32 0.69
N ASP A 178 -9.42 4.69 0.91
CA ASP A 178 -9.76 5.50 2.09
C ASP A 178 -9.55 4.72 3.40
N HIS A 179 -9.94 3.44 3.44
CA HIS A 179 -9.72 2.62 4.63
C HIS A 179 -8.24 2.33 4.88
N ILE A 180 -7.45 2.06 3.84
CA ILE A 180 -5.99 1.88 3.96
C ILE A 180 -5.34 3.20 4.44
N ARG A 181 -5.76 4.35 3.89
CA ARG A 181 -5.27 5.66 4.31
C ARG A 181 -5.54 5.91 5.79
N HIS A 182 -6.79 5.78 6.20
CA HIS A 182 -7.15 6.01 7.59
C HIS A 182 -6.42 5.05 8.54
N PHE A 183 -6.27 3.79 8.14
CA PHE A 183 -5.50 2.81 8.89
C PHE A 183 -4.03 3.22 9.04
N LEU A 184 -3.32 3.52 7.96
CA LEU A 184 -1.88 3.82 7.99
C LEU A 184 -1.56 5.17 8.62
N VAL A 185 -2.41 6.18 8.40
CA VAL A 185 -2.15 7.57 8.80
C VAL A 185 -2.70 7.87 10.20
N SER A 186 -3.85 7.31 10.56
CA SER A 186 -4.54 7.66 11.81
C SER A 186 -4.54 6.53 12.83
N TRP A 187 -5.09 5.37 12.47
CA TRP A 187 -5.40 4.32 13.44
C TRP A 187 -4.16 3.55 13.90
N TYR A 188 -3.33 3.07 12.96
CA TYR A 188 -2.18 2.23 13.28
C TYR A 188 -1.12 2.95 14.12
N PRO A 189 -0.73 4.21 13.84
CA PRO A 189 0.21 4.93 14.69
C PRO A 189 -0.26 5.04 16.16
N GLN A 190 -1.56 5.26 16.38
CA GLN A 190 -2.15 5.31 17.73
C GLN A 190 -2.21 3.93 18.38
N TYR A 191 -2.58 2.91 17.61
CA TYR A 191 -2.63 1.52 18.06
C TYR A 191 -1.24 1.02 18.50
N ALA A 192 -0.21 1.31 17.71
CA ALA A 192 1.17 0.90 17.98
C ALA A 192 1.78 1.65 19.16
N ALA A 193 1.41 2.91 19.37
CA ALA A 193 1.85 3.70 20.53
C ALA A 193 1.16 3.32 21.85
N ALA A 194 0.07 2.54 21.81
CA ALA A 194 -0.70 2.19 23.00
C ALA A 194 0.06 1.19 23.90
N PRO A 195 0.08 1.42 25.24
CA PRO A 195 0.70 0.49 26.18
C PRO A 195 0.08 -0.91 26.08
N GLY A 196 0.90 -1.92 25.78
CA GLY A 196 0.47 -3.32 25.66
C GLY A 196 0.32 -3.83 24.22
N ASN A 197 0.39 -2.96 23.20
CA ASN A 197 0.35 -3.34 21.79
C ASN A 197 1.72 -3.27 21.08
N ALA A 198 2.72 -2.64 21.71
CA ALA A 198 4.09 -2.64 21.22
C ALA A 198 4.66 -4.06 21.28
N VAL A 199 4.84 -4.69 20.11
CA VAL A 199 5.63 -5.90 19.98
C VAL A 199 7.09 -5.46 19.96
N LEU A 200 7.75 -5.59 21.12
CA LEU A 200 9.19 -5.40 21.30
C LEU A 200 10.02 -6.03 20.18
#